data_AF-A0A814QL03-F1
#
_entry.id   AF-A0A814QL03-F1
#
_cell.length_a   1.000
_cell.length_b   1.000
_cell.length_c   1.000
_cell.angle_alpha   90.00
_cell.angle_beta   90.00
_cell.angle_gamma   90.00
#
_symmetry.space_group_name_H-M   'P 1'
#
loop_
_entity.id
_entity.type
_entity.pdbx_description
1 polymer ?
#
loop_
_entity_poly.entity_id
_entity_poly.type
_entity_poly.pdbx_seq_one_letter_code
_entity_poly.pdbx_strand_id
1 'polypeptide(L)'
;MLITCVSTRWNSEYLMIKRIIEELDNVNEVLYHNKNHKKLYLRPSDKEMMKIFCETFEPFFNLTKKISSEKYPSSNSVIYSIFSLRKKYSSSTCDNNIIKFVKLLILESLNWYVREYKILDNSSLILASFLTPNRKKFAIIEDLLTRQQYFEKAKAAIKVLINSQIFKFPIEQVDDTDKLNDSLDDSNYLSKPLDKKEINTALDKELES
;
A
#
# COMPACT_ATOMS: atom_id res chain seq x y z
N MET A 1 16.06 -20.60 12.75
CA MET A 1 14.85 -20.92 11.96
C MET A 1 14.53 -19.72 11.05
N LEU A 2 15.25 -19.56 9.92
CA LEU A 2 15.14 -18.37 9.04
C LEU A 2 14.36 -18.66 7.73
N ILE A 3 14.26 -19.93 7.34
CA ILE A 3 13.68 -20.37 6.06
C ILE A 3 12.15 -20.46 6.10
N THR A 4 11.54 -20.49 7.30
CA THR A 4 10.07 -20.61 7.47
C THR A 4 9.32 -19.28 7.38
N CYS A 5 10.01 -18.14 7.47
CA CYS A 5 9.36 -16.83 7.34
C CYS A 5 8.92 -16.57 5.90
N VAL A 6 7.62 -16.30 5.70
CA VAL A 6 7.02 -15.99 4.38
C VAL A 6 7.74 -14.82 3.70
N SER A 7 8.12 -13.80 4.49
CA SER A 7 8.87 -12.64 4.01
C SER A 7 10.27 -12.98 3.49
N THR A 8 10.88 -14.06 3.95
CA THR A 8 12.19 -14.53 3.46
C THR A 8 12.02 -15.49 2.28
N ARG A 9 11.00 -16.35 2.31
CA ARG A 9 10.72 -17.32 1.24
C ARG A 9 10.32 -16.66 -0.07
N TRP A 10 9.45 -15.66 -0.03
CA TRP A 10 8.95 -14.99 -1.24
C TRP A 10 9.91 -13.95 -1.81
N ASN A 11 10.98 -13.64 -1.08
CA ASN A 11 11.98 -12.63 -1.47
C ASN A 11 13.38 -13.24 -1.63
N SER A 12 13.52 -14.56 -1.67
CA SER A 12 14.82 -15.24 -1.70
C SER A 12 15.67 -14.85 -2.90
N GLU A 13 15.04 -14.70 -4.08
CA GLU A 13 15.73 -14.30 -5.31
C GLU A 13 16.27 -12.87 -5.23
N TYR A 14 15.44 -11.92 -4.77
CA TYR A 14 15.86 -10.54 -4.55
C TYR A 14 17.00 -10.45 -3.53
N LEU A 15 16.90 -11.17 -2.41
CA LEU A 15 17.94 -11.18 -1.37
C LEU A 15 19.24 -11.83 -1.87
N MET A 16 19.15 -12.85 -2.72
CA MET A 16 20.30 -13.49 -3.32
C MET A 16 21.04 -12.52 -4.25
N ILE A 17 20.32 -11.87 -5.18
CA ILE A 17 20.92 -10.90 -6.10
C ILE A 17 21.54 -9.75 -5.31
N LYS A 18 20.83 -9.22 -4.31
CA LYS A 18 21.35 -8.14 -3.46
C LYS A 18 22.66 -8.52 -2.76
N ARG A 19 22.73 -9.72 -2.16
CA ARG A 19 23.93 -10.21 -1.49
C ARG A 19 25.08 -10.45 -2.46
N ILE A 20 24.80 -10.95 -3.67
CA ILE A 20 25.82 -11.12 -4.71
C ILE A 20 26.39 -9.77 -5.14
N ILE A 21 25.58 -8.72 -5.24
CA ILE A 21 26.05 -7.37 -5.55
C ILE A 21 26.95 -6.81 -4.43
N GLU A 22 26.58 -7.04 -3.17
CA GLU A 22 27.33 -6.60 -1.98
C GLU A 22 28.70 -7.29 -1.88
N GLU A 23 28.75 -8.61 -2.12
CA GLU A 23 29.95 -9.44 -1.99
C GLU A 23 30.69 -9.67 -3.32
N LEU A 24 30.34 -8.91 -4.37
CA LEU A 24 30.79 -9.21 -5.73
C LEU A 24 32.31 -9.24 -5.84
N ASP A 25 32.98 -8.32 -5.15
CA ASP A 25 34.43 -8.15 -5.26
C ASP A 25 35.15 -9.36 -4.63
N ASN A 26 34.68 -9.81 -3.46
CA ASN A 26 35.15 -11.04 -2.79
C ASN A 26 34.89 -12.29 -3.63
N VAL A 27 33.69 -12.38 -4.23
CA VAL A 27 33.33 -13.51 -5.10
C VAL A 27 34.22 -13.54 -6.35
N ASN A 28 34.46 -12.40 -6.98
CA ASN A 28 35.30 -12.30 -8.16
C ASN A 28 36.77 -12.64 -7.86
N GLU A 29 37.31 -12.28 -6.70
CA GLU A 29 38.66 -12.69 -6.27
C GLU A 29 38.77 -14.23 -6.18
N VAL A 30 37.84 -14.87 -5.50
CA VAL A 30 37.81 -16.35 -5.36
C VAL A 30 37.67 -17.03 -6.72
N LEU A 31 36.80 -16.50 -7.60
CA LEU A 31 36.61 -17.02 -8.95
C LEU A 31 37.84 -16.82 -9.84
N TYR A 32 38.58 -15.73 -9.64
CA TYR A 32 39.80 -15.44 -10.40
C TYR A 32 40.91 -16.46 -10.08
N HIS A 33 41.06 -16.82 -8.81
CA HIS A 33 42.02 -17.82 -8.35
C HIS A 33 41.69 -19.24 -8.85
N ASN A 34 40.42 -19.54 -9.11
CA ASN A 34 39.98 -20.87 -9.47
C ASN A 34 39.83 -21.04 -11.00
N LYS A 35 40.83 -21.67 -11.65
CA LYS A 35 40.92 -21.79 -13.13
C LYS A 35 39.66 -22.37 -13.79
N ASN A 36 38.94 -23.25 -13.11
CA ASN A 36 37.73 -23.90 -13.64
C ASN A 36 36.50 -22.97 -13.70
N HIS A 37 36.51 -21.86 -12.94
CA HIS A 37 35.36 -20.98 -12.76
C HIS A 37 35.58 -19.58 -13.34
N LYS A 38 36.68 -19.33 -14.06
CA LYS A 38 36.96 -18.04 -14.73
C LYS A 38 35.84 -17.55 -15.65
N LYS A 39 35.05 -18.47 -16.22
CA LYS A 39 33.88 -18.16 -17.06
C LYS A 39 32.70 -17.53 -16.30
N LEU A 40 32.70 -17.62 -14.97
CA LEU A 40 31.68 -17.04 -14.09
C LEU A 40 32.06 -15.66 -13.56
N TYR A 41 33.19 -15.11 -14.01
CA TYR A 41 33.63 -13.78 -13.63
C TYR A 41 32.58 -12.74 -14.06
N LEU A 42 32.06 -12.00 -13.09
CA LEU A 42 31.03 -10.99 -13.33
C LEU A 42 31.68 -9.66 -13.68
N ARG A 43 31.36 -9.14 -14.86
CA ARG A 43 31.91 -7.86 -15.33
C ARG A 43 31.21 -6.70 -14.62
N PRO A 44 31.84 -5.51 -14.56
CA PRO A 44 31.20 -4.32 -14.02
C PRO A 44 29.86 -3.99 -14.69
N SER A 45 29.71 -4.23 -16.00
CA SER A 45 28.44 -4.08 -16.73
C SER A 45 27.34 -4.99 -16.20
N ASP A 46 27.70 -6.21 -15.79
CA ASP A 46 26.75 -7.19 -15.27
C ASP A 46 26.29 -6.76 -13.85
N LYS A 47 27.21 -6.16 -13.06
CA LYS A 47 26.90 -5.53 -11.75
C LYS A 47 25.90 -4.39 -11.89
N GLU A 48 26.11 -3.49 -12.85
CA GLU A 48 25.19 -2.37 -13.12
C GLU A 48 23.81 -2.86 -13.52
N MET A 49 23.73 -3.86 -14.41
CA MET A 49 22.47 -4.45 -14.81
C MET A 49 21.73 -5.09 -13.62
N MET A 50 22.43 -5.88 -12.80
CA MET A 50 21.88 -6.48 -11.58
C MET A 50 21.37 -5.42 -10.59
N LYS A 51 22.10 -4.32 -10.42
CA LYS A 51 21.67 -3.20 -9.57
C LYS A 51 20.35 -2.61 -10.05
N ILE A 52 20.21 -2.39 -11.36
CA ILE A 52 18.98 -1.85 -11.93
C ILE A 52 17.81 -2.83 -11.78
N PHE A 53 18.06 -4.14 -11.90
CA PHE A 53 17.06 -5.16 -11.59
C PHE A 53 16.64 -5.11 -10.11
N CYS A 54 17.60 -5.03 -9.19
CA CYS A 54 17.31 -4.85 -7.76
C CYS A 54 16.45 -3.62 -7.49
N GLU A 55 16.78 -2.47 -8.06
CA GLU A 55 15.98 -1.23 -7.93
C GLU A 55 14.56 -1.38 -8.50
N THR A 56 14.43 -2.15 -9.59
CA THR A 56 13.14 -2.44 -10.21
C THR A 56 12.27 -3.34 -9.32
N PHE A 57 12.86 -4.32 -8.63
CA PHE A 57 12.14 -5.28 -7.77
C PHE A 57 12.02 -4.85 -6.30
N GLU A 58 12.79 -3.88 -5.84
CA GLU A 58 12.75 -3.37 -4.47
C GLU A 58 11.34 -2.97 -3.98
N PRO A 59 10.45 -2.36 -4.79
CA PRO A 59 9.09 -2.06 -4.37
C PRO A 59 8.29 -3.30 -3.98
N PHE A 60 8.51 -4.43 -4.67
CA PHE A 60 7.87 -5.71 -4.33
C PHE A 60 8.43 -6.27 -3.04
N PHE A 61 9.75 -6.21 -2.83
CA PHE A 61 10.37 -6.64 -1.58
C PHE A 61 9.77 -5.89 -0.37
N ASN A 62 9.72 -4.56 -0.46
CA ASN A 62 9.17 -3.71 0.59
C ASN A 62 7.68 -3.97 0.82
N LEU A 63 6.92 -4.21 -0.25
CA LEU A 63 5.50 -4.56 -0.15
C LEU A 63 5.29 -5.91 0.55
N THR A 64 6.00 -6.95 0.13
CA THR A 64 5.91 -8.29 0.73
C THR A 64 6.28 -8.24 2.21
N LYS A 65 7.33 -7.50 2.58
CA LYS A 65 7.70 -7.30 3.98
C LYS A 65 6.61 -6.59 4.78
N LYS A 66 5.95 -5.60 4.19
CA LYS A 66 4.84 -4.86 4.82
C LYS A 66 3.59 -5.71 4.99
N ILE A 67 3.22 -6.50 3.97
CA ILE A 67 2.03 -7.37 4.01
C ILE A 67 2.24 -8.55 4.95
N SER A 68 3.45 -9.11 4.97
CA SER A 68 3.81 -10.24 5.85
C SER A 68 4.12 -9.83 7.29
N SER A 69 3.96 -8.55 7.63
CA SER A 69 4.17 -8.06 8.99
C SER A 69 2.90 -8.25 9.81
N GLU A 70 3.04 -8.75 11.04
CA GLU A 70 1.93 -8.94 11.97
C GLU A 70 1.64 -7.69 12.81
N LYS A 71 2.53 -6.70 12.81
CA LYS A 71 2.44 -5.52 13.69
C LYS A 71 1.30 -4.56 13.35
N TYR A 72 0.81 -4.57 12.11
CA TYR A 72 -0.20 -3.64 11.63
C TYR A 72 -1.20 -4.32 10.70
N PRO A 73 -2.46 -3.86 10.64
CA PRO A 73 -3.43 -4.38 9.67
C PRO A 73 -2.90 -4.25 8.25
N SER A 74 -2.57 -5.37 7.61
CA SER A 74 -1.97 -5.39 6.27
C SER A 74 -3.01 -5.31 5.15
N SER A 75 -4.24 -5.77 5.40
CA SER A 75 -5.33 -5.80 4.42
C SER A 75 -5.69 -4.42 3.89
N ASN A 76 -5.60 -3.37 4.72
CA ASN A 76 -5.85 -2.00 4.30
C ASN A 76 -4.82 -1.49 3.27
N SER A 77 -3.67 -2.15 3.18
CA SER A 77 -2.52 -1.75 2.38
C SER A 77 -2.54 -2.32 0.98
N VAL A 78 -3.20 -3.46 0.79
CA VAL A 78 -3.17 -4.26 -0.44
C VAL A 78 -3.64 -3.45 -1.65
N ILE A 79 -4.85 -2.87 -1.61
CA ILE A 79 -5.42 -2.13 -2.75
C ILE A 79 -4.49 -0.99 -3.16
N TYR A 80 -4.16 -0.12 -2.20
CA TYR A 80 -3.27 1.03 -2.43
C TYR A 80 -1.94 0.63 -3.04
N SER A 81 -1.32 -0.42 -2.51
CA SER A 81 -0.01 -0.87 -2.95
C SER A 81 -0.02 -1.39 -4.38
N ILE A 82 -1.06 -2.13 -4.78
CA ILE A 82 -1.21 -2.60 -6.16
C ILE A 82 -1.37 -1.43 -7.13
N PHE A 83 -2.22 -0.45 -6.80
CA PHE A 83 -2.39 0.73 -7.67
C PHE A 83 -1.14 1.62 -7.71
N SER A 84 -0.44 1.76 -6.58
CA SER A 84 0.83 2.49 -6.52
C SER A 84 1.91 1.83 -7.37
N LEU A 85 1.98 0.49 -7.38
CA LEU A 85 2.88 -0.26 -8.25
C LEU A 85 2.50 -0.06 -9.73
N ARG A 86 1.22 -0.20 -10.09
CA ARG A 86 0.74 0.02 -11.46
C ARG A 86 1.13 1.41 -11.96
N LYS A 87 0.91 2.45 -11.15
CA LYS A 87 1.33 3.82 -11.48
C LYS A 87 2.84 3.93 -11.68
N LYS A 88 3.63 3.39 -10.74
CA LYS A 88 5.11 3.44 -10.81
C LYS A 88 5.66 2.78 -12.08
N TYR A 89 5.06 1.66 -12.51
CA TYR A 89 5.50 0.96 -13.72
C TYR A 89 4.87 1.49 -15.02
N SER A 90 3.76 2.22 -14.94
CA SER A 90 3.12 2.88 -16.09
C SER A 90 3.86 4.15 -16.53
N SER A 91 4.54 4.85 -15.63
CA SER A 91 5.15 6.16 -15.91
C SER A 91 6.57 6.11 -16.50
N SER A 92 7.06 4.98 -17.01
CA SER A 92 8.50 4.88 -17.28
C SER A 92 8.94 5.32 -18.68
N THR A 93 9.51 6.51 -18.76
CA THR A 93 10.63 6.84 -19.67
C THR A 93 11.85 6.04 -19.20
N CYS A 94 12.20 4.95 -19.89
CA CYS A 94 13.41 4.18 -19.60
C CYS A 94 14.26 4.08 -20.86
N ASP A 95 15.56 4.37 -20.71
CA ASP A 95 16.52 4.36 -21.81
C ASP A 95 16.91 2.93 -22.24
N ASN A 96 16.82 1.96 -21.33
CA ASN A 96 17.21 0.57 -21.62
C ASN A 96 15.99 -0.31 -21.96
N ASN A 97 16.02 -0.89 -23.17
CA ASN A 97 14.95 -1.74 -23.72
C ASN A 97 14.63 -2.95 -22.84
N ILE A 98 15.63 -3.55 -22.18
CA ILE A 98 15.45 -4.73 -21.34
C ILE A 98 14.58 -4.39 -20.12
N ILE A 99 14.88 -3.26 -19.47
CA ILE A 99 14.12 -2.80 -18.30
C ILE A 99 12.69 -2.46 -18.72
N LYS A 100 12.52 -1.81 -19.87
CA LYS A 100 11.19 -1.51 -20.41
C LYS A 100 10.37 -2.78 -20.59
N PHE A 101 10.96 -3.82 -21.16
CA PHE A 101 10.30 -5.13 -21.32
C PHE A 101 9.92 -5.75 -19.97
N VAL A 102 10.83 -5.75 -19.00
CA VAL A 102 10.57 -6.28 -17.65
C VAL A 102 9.44 -5.50 -16.95
N LYS A 103 9.43 -4.17 -17.07
CA LYS A 103 8.34 -3.34 -16.52
C LYS A 103 7.00 -3.63 -17.16
N LEU A 104 6.96 -3.88 -18.48
CA LEU A 104 5.75 -4.27 -19.19
C LEU A 104 5.23 -5.63 -18.70
N LEU A 105 6.11 -6.62 -18.55
CA LEU A 105 5.74 -7.93 -17.99
C LEU A 105 5.21 -7.82 -16.55
N ILE A 106 5.84 -6.97 -15.74
CA ILE A 106 5.36 -6.68 -14.37
C ILE A 106 3.98 -6.02 -14.41
N LEU A 107 3.75 -5.06 -15.31
CA LEU A 107 2.46 -4.40 -15.43
C LEU A 107 1.37 -5.37 -15.91
N GLU A 108 1.69 -6.23 -16.87
CA GLU A 108 0.78 -7.25 -17.38
C GLU A 108 0.40 -8.26 -16.29
N SER A 109 1.37 -8.78 -15.56
CA SER A 109 1.13 -9.69 -14.43
C SER A 109 0.29 -9.02 -13.34
N LEU A 110 0.59 -7.78 -12.95
CA LEU A 110 -0.22 -7.01 -12.00
C LEU A 110 -1.67 -6.86 -12.48
N ASN A 111 -1.88 -6.54 -13.76
CA ASN A 111 -3.21 -6.42 -14.34
C ASN A 111 -3.94 -7.77 -14.37
N TRP A 112 -3.24 -8.86 -14.66
CA TRP A 112 -3.78 -10.22 -14.60
C TRP A 112 -4.25 -10.57 -13.17
N TYR A 113 -3.42 -10.34 -12.15
CA TYR A 113 -3.79 -10.58 -10.75
C TYR A 113 -5.00 -9.76 -10.31
N VAL A 114 -5.08 -8.49 -10.70
CA VAL A 114 -6.24 -7.63 -10.38
C VAL A 114 -7.53 -8.18 -10.99
N ARG A 115 -7.48 -8.68 -12.22
CA ARG A 115 -8.63 -9.26 -12.93
C ARG A 115 -9.03 -10.61 -12.34
N GLU A 116 -8.07 -11.51 -12.14
CA GLU A 116 -8.32 -12.89 -11.72
C GLU A 116 -8.89 -12.93 -10.29
N TYR A 117 -8.27 -12.21 -9.36
CA TYR A 117 -8.66 -12.20 -7.96
C TYR A 117 -9.77 -11.20 -7.64
N LYS A 118 -10.30 -10.50 -8.66
CA LYS A 118 -11.37 -9.50 -8.53
C LYS A 118 -11.15 -8.58 -7.32
N ILE A 119 -9.94 -8.03 -7.21
CA ILE A 119 -9.48 -7.32 -6.00
C ILE A 119 -10.39 -6.13 -5.67
N LEU A 120 -10.99 -5.51 -6.70
CA LEU A 120 -11.94 -4.40 -6.62
C LEU A 120 -13.40 -4.80 -6.32
N ASP A 121 -13.70 -6.10 -6.25
CA ASP A 121 -15.01 -6.63 -5.89
C ASP A 121 -15.04 -7.16 -4.45
N ASN A 122 -13.86 -7.44 -3.86
CA ASN A 122 -13.75 -7.95 -2.51
C ASN A 122 -14.16 -6.90 -1.46
N SER A 123 -15.35 -7.06 -0.89
CA SER A 123 -15.93 -6.14 0.10
C SER A 123 -15.02 -5.90 1.31
N SER A 124 -14.36 -6.93 1.83
CA SER A 124 -13.46 -6.82 2.98
C SER A 124 -12.23 -5.96 2.70
N LEU A 125 -11.62 -6.09 1.51
CA LEU A 125 -10.44 -5.31 1.12
C LEU A 125 -10.81 -3.85 0.85
N ILE A 126 -11.97 -3.64 0.21
CA ILE A 126 -12.55 -2.31 -0.03
C ILE A 126 -12.83 -1.62 1.31
N LEU A 127 -13.48 -2.31 2.24
CA LEU A 127 -13.81 -1.75 3.54
C LEU A 127 -12.56 -1.44 4.36
N ALA A 128 -11.61 -2.37 4.47
CA ALA A 128 -10.35 -2.15 5.18
C ALA A 128 -9.56 -0.96 4.62
N SER A 129 -9.55 -0.82 3.30
CA SER A 129 -8.89 0.30 2.62
C SER A 129 -9.65 1.62 2.78
N PHE A 130 -10.99 1.58 2.79
CA PHE A 130 -11.87 2.74 2.98
C PHE A 130 -11.82 3.31 4.40
N LEU A 131 -11.82 2.45 5.42
CA LEU A 131 -11.79 2.84 6.83
C LEU A 131 -10.46 3.46 7.26
N THR A 132 -9.42 3.42 6.43
CA THR A 132 -8.12 4.00 6.78
C THR A 132 -8.12 5.51 6.55
N PRO A 133 -8.04 6.35 7.61
CA PRO A 133 -8.24 7.80 7.51
C PRO A 133 -7.19 8.48 6.62
N ASN A 134 -5.95 7.98 6.62
CA ASN A 134 -4.84 8.53 5.85
C ASN A 134 -4.99 8.35 4.33
N ARG A 135 -6.04 7.64 3.87
CA ARG A 135 -6.21 7.24 2.46
C ARG A 135 -7.47 7.80 1.82
N LYS A 136 -8.25 8.62 2.55
CA LYS A 136 -9.51 9.23 2.11
C LYS A 136 -9.42 9.99 0.78
N LYS A 137 -8.24 10.48 0.40
CA LYS A 137 -8.04 11.23 -0.85
C LYS A 137 -7.94 10.36 -2.12
N PHE A 138 -7.72 9.04 -2.02
CA PHE A 138 -7.69 8.04 -3.11
C PHE A 138 -7.15 8.52 -4.48
N ALA A 139 -6.17 9.42 -4.50
CA ALA A 139 -5.65 10.07 -5.71
C ALA A 139 -4.79 9.15 -6.60
N ILE A 140 -4.86 7.84 -6.36
CA ILE A 140 -4.01 6.81 -6.98
C ILE A 140 -4.83 5.97 -7.96
N ILE A 141 -6.16 5.98 -7.82
CA ILE A 141 -7.05 5.47 -8.86
C ILE A 141 -7.19 6.62 -9.87
N GLU A 142 -6.46 6.51 -10.97
CA GLU A 142 -6.39 7.54 -12.03
C GLU A 142 -7.71 7.68 -12.79
N ASP A 143 -8.50 6.61 -12.85
CA ASP A 143 -9.80 6.63 -13.51
C ASP A 143 -10.93 7.02 -12.53
N LEU A 144 -11.64 8.09 -12.90
CA LEU A 144 -12.76 8.64 -12.15
C LEU A 144 -13.91 7.64 -12.01
N LEU A 145 -14.13 6.79 -13.03
CA LEU A 145 -15.21 5.81 -13.04
C LEU A 145 -14.95 4.67 -12.05
N THR A 146 -13.77 4.07 -12.09
CA THR A 146 -13.38 3.03 -11.11
C THR A 146 -13.36 3.56 -9.68
N ARG A 147 -13.00 4.82 -9.46
CA ARG A 147 -13.08 5.47 -8.15
C ARG A 147 -14.52 5.61 -7.65
N GLN A 148 -15.44 6.05 -8.51
CA GLN A 148 -16.86 6.16 -8.15
C GLN A 148 -17.48 4.79 -7.84
N GLN A 149 -17.22 3.78 -8.68
CA GLN A 149 -17.68 2.41 -8.46
C GLN A 149 -17.18 1.85 -7.13
N TYR A 150 -15.92 2.12 -6.78
CA TYR A 150 -15.35 1.73 -5.50
C TYR A 150 -16.06 2.38 -4.31
N PHE A 151 -16.37 3.69 -4.38
CA PHE A 151 -17.12 4.38 -3.33
C PHE A 151 -18.53 3.83 -3.16
N GLU A 152 -19.23 3.54 -4.25
CA GLU A 152 -20.58 2.96 -4.19
C GLU A 152 -20.55 1.55 -3.59
N LYS A 153 -19.58 0.71 -3.97
CA LYS A 153 -19.37 -0.61 -3.35
C LYS A 153 -19.04 -0.50 -1.86
N ALA A 154 -18.19 0.45 -1.46
CA ALA A 154 -17.87 0.69 -0.05
C ALA A 154 -19.10 1.13 0.75
N LYS A 155 -19.89 2.08 0.22
CA LYS A 155 -21.15 2.52 0.85
C LYS A 155 -22.15 1.37 0.96
N ALA A 156 -22.29 0.54 -0.09
CA ALA A 156 -23.16 -0.62 -0.07
C ALA A 156 -22.72 -1.63 1.01
N ALA A 157 -21.43 -1.93 1.10
CA ALA A 157 -20.88 -2.81 2.13
C ALA A 157 -21.12 -2.27 3.55
N ILE A 158 -20.95 -0.96 3.77
CA ILE A 158 -21.24 -0.31 5.05
C ILE A 158 -22.73 -0.38 5.38
N LYS A 159 -23.62 -0.12 4.42
CA LYS A 159 -25.07 -0.24 4.62
C LYS A 159 -25.47 -1.66 5.00
N VAL A 160 -24.89 -2.68 4.35
CA VAL A 160 -25.13 -4.08 4.71
C VAL A 160 -24.65 -4.37 6.13
N LEU A 161 -23.49 -3.87 6.53
CA LEU A 161 -22.96 -4.03 7.90
C LEU A 161 -23.82 -3.33 8.96
N ILE A 162 -24.29 -2.12 8.68
CA ILE A 162 -25.19 -1.39 9.58
C ILE A 162 -26.52 -2.14 9.71
N ASN A 163 -27.08 -2.60 8.58
CA ASN A 163 -28.34 -3.34 8.58
C ASN A 163 -28.22 -4.73 9.23
N SER A 164 -27.02 -5.32 9.24
CA SER A 164 -26.76 -6.61 9.92
C SER A 164 -26.34 -6.46 11.39
N GLN A 165 -25.94 -5.25 11.84
CA GLN A 165 -25.48 -4.99 13.20
C GLN A 165 -25.93 -3.63 13.79
N ILE A 166 -27.23 -3.48 14.01
CA ILE A 166 -27.73 -2.63 15.10
C ILE A 166 -28.18 -3.57 16.24
N PHE A 167 -27.32 -3.66 17.27
CA PHE A 167 -27.56 -4.15 18.64
C PHE A 167 -27.89 -5.64 18.89
N LYS A 168 -26.83 -6.45 19.05
CA LYS A 168 -26.77 -7.50 20.10
C LYS A 168 -25.50 -7.32 20.93
N PHE A 169 -25.31 -6.13 21.48
CA PHE A 169 -24.47 -5.97 22.66
C PHE A 169 -25.42 -6.04 23.87
N PRO A 170 -25.29 -7.00 24.79
CA PRO A 170 -25.97 -6.90 26.07
C PRO A 170 -25.36 -5.71 26.79
N ILE A 171 -26.13 -4.64 26.95
CA ILE A 171 -25.81 -3.63 27.94
C ILE A 171 -26.17 -4.30 29.27
N GLU A 172 -25.16 -4.79 30.00
CA GLU A 172 -25.32 -5.00 31.43
C GLU A 172 -25.67 -3.64 32.03
N GLN A 173 -26.91 -3.52 32.51
CA GLN A 173 -27.29 -2.44 33.40
C GLN A 173 -26.49 -2.63 34.69
N VAL A 174 -25.45 -1.82 34.88
CA VAL A 174 -24.83 -1.62 36.19
C VAL A 174 -25.60 -0.49 36.85
N ASP A 175 -26.53 -0.89 37.73
CA ASP A 175 -27.21 0.00 38.67
C ASP A 175 -26.23 0.36 39.80
N ASP A 176 -26.11 1.67 39.97
CA ASP A 176 -25.78 2.44 41.17
C ASP A 176 -24.47 2.30 41.97
N THR A 177 -23.95 3.50 42.24
CA THR A 177 -23.10 3.92 43.38
C THR A 177 -21.65 3.45 43.42
N ASP A 178 -20.74 4.32 42.96
CA ASP A 178 -19.86 5.01 43.91
C ASP A 178 -19.19 6.25 43.28
N LYS A 179 -19.27 7.35 44.03
CA LYS A 179 -18.60 8.61 43.75
C LYS A 179 -17.10 8.43 43.96
N LEU A 180 -16.29 8.89 43.02
CA LEU A 180 -15.06 9.63 43.35
C LEU A 180 -14.59 10.44 42.14
N ASN A 181 -14.70 11.76 42.32
CA ASN A 181 -14.09 12.86 41.59
C ASN A 181 -12.79 12.51 40.86
N ASP A 182 -12.70 12.89 39.59
CA ASP A 182 -11.72 13.91 39.23
C ASP A 182 -12.10 14.62 37.93
N SER A 183 -11.96 15.93 37.99
CA SER A 183 -12.27 16.92 36.96
C SER A 183 -11.43 16.72 35.69
N LEU A 184 -12.04 16.90 34.52
CA LEU A 184 -11.49 17.64 33.39
C LEU A 184 -12.60 17.89 32.35
N ASP A 185 -12.89 19.17 32.15
CA ASP A 185 -13.98 19.73 31.38
C ASP A 185 -13.60 19.77 29.88
N ASP A 186 -13.98 18.74 29.12
CA ASP A 186 -13.73 18.62 27.67
C ASP A 186 -14.93 19.11 26.82
N SER A 187 -15.65 20.13 27.29
CA SER A 187 -16.77 20.74 26.55
C SER A 187 -16.36 21.69 25.41
N ASN A 188 -15.07 21.72 25.02
CA ASN A 188 -14.52 22.70 24.07
C ASN A 188 -14.13 22.20 22.67
N TYR A 189 -14.45 20.95 22.27
CA TYR A 189 -14.10 20.42 20.94
C TYR A 189 -15.26 20.12 19.98
N LEU A 190 -16.49 20.52 20.31
CA LEU A 190 -17.60 20.52 19.36
C LEU A 190 -17.76 21.91 18.72
N SER A 191 -17.12 22.10 17.56
CA SER A 191 -17.40 23.22 16.67
C SER A 191 -18.89 23.24 16.31
N LYS A 192 -19.60 24.30 16.71
CA LYS A 192 -20.98 24.59 16.33
C LYS A 192 -21.11 24.62 14.78
N PRO A 193 -22.23 24.13 14.20
CA PRO A 193 -22.46 24.25 12.76
C PRO A 193 -22.62 25.73 12.39
N LEU A 194 -21.79 26.22 11.47
CA LEU A 194 -21.86 27.59 10.94
C LEU A 194 -23.22 27.82 10.25
N ASP A 195 -23.90 28.88 10.67
CA ASP A 195 -25.22 29.27 10.17
C ASP A 195 -25.10 29.92 8.78
N LYS A 196 -25.95 29.49 7.83
CA LYS A 196 -25.86 29.82 6.40
C LYS A 196 -26.08 31.31 6.08
N LYS A 197 -26.44 32.13 7.07
CA LYS A 197 -26.70 33.56 6.89
C LYS A 197 -25.44 34.42 6.87
N GLU A 198 -24.35 34.01 7.52
CA GLU A 198 -23.10 34.80 7.57
C GLU A 198 -22.26 34.71 6.28
N ILE A 199 -22.44 33.65 5.49
CA ILE A 199 -21.70 33.46 4.23
C ILE A 199 -22.18 34.42 3.14
N ASN A 200 -23.48 34.72 3.09
CA ASN A 200 -24.03 35.58 2.05
C ASN A 200 -23.67 37.06 2.26
N THR A 201 -23.51 37.51 3.51
CA THR A 201 -23.10 38.90 3.82
C THR A 201 -21.61 39.15 3.55
N ALA A 202 -20.78 38.10 3.52
CA ALA A 202 -19.37 38.21 3.15
C ALA A 202 -19.16 38.27 1.62
N LEU A 203 -20.02 37.61 0.84
CA LEU A 203 -19.96 37.63 -0.63
C LEU A 203 -20.39 38.97 -1.24
N ASP A 204 -21.37 39.65 -0.64
CA ASP A 204 -21.84 40.95 -1.16
C ASP A 204 -20.84 42.10 -0.90
N LYS A 205 -19.86 41.92 0.01
CA LYS A 205 -18.81 42.92 0.28
C LYS A 205 -17.56 42.80 -0.60
N GLU A 206 -17.36 41.68 -1.29
CA GLU A 206 -16.22 41.51 -2.22
C GLU A 206 -16.57 41.86 -3.67
N LEU A 207 -17.84 42.07 -4.01
CA LEU A 207 -18.29 42.41 -5.37
C LEU A 207 -18.43 43.92 -5.64
N GLU A 208 -18.22 44.78 -4.64
CA GLU A 208 -18.22 46.25 -4.79
C GLU A 208 -16.84 46.90 -4.58
N SER A 209 -15.73 46.14 -4.63
CA SER A 209 -14.36 46.69 -4.63
C SER A 209 -13.63 46.51 -5.95
#